data_AF-A0A7S1R3E9-F1
#
_entry.id   AF-A0A7S1R3E9-F1
#
_cell.length_a   1.000
_cell.length_b   1.000
_cell.length_c   1.000
_cell.angle_alpha   90.00
_cell.angle_beta   90.00
_cell.angle_gamma   90.00
#
_symmetry.space_group_name_H-M   'P 1'
#
loop_
_entity.id
_entity.type
_entity.pdbx_description
1 polymer ?
#
loop_
_entity_poly.entity_id
_entity_poly.type
_entity_poly.pdbx_seq_one_letter_code
_entity_poly.pdbx_strand_id
1 'polypeptide(L)'
;MRRWVFESLMRGPFIVAPFINIVVKAIIPKAAGCLDRSCGRPLRRSRFAWLGPARGILRFMTLIFTYDGKRVGCLAFVCRGGPFAPLAPDLPEREVAEAALEQFKMKPFEVEEELMEIEMTLLWLVFFMPLLPGGVIVTMVAKLAEVSTDLTKLLFVNRRPVPVDDVAMRREISTYAWCVVVTGLAWTLGLSLVTYNDDLYKWGYGGVSVFLAMVAFMFAGSVAMTRTVKRCTVRSRVRRDVRVCPENPAGSATSAEDPGTCG
;
A
#
# COMPACT_ATOMS: atom_id res chain seq x y z
N MET A 1 -34.04 15.79 -13.16
CA MET A 1 -33.15 16.92 -12.77
C MET A 1 -32.17 16.55 -11.64
N ARG A 2 -32.60 15.94 -10.52
CA ARG A 2 -31.73 15.60 -9.37
C ARG A 2 -30.52 14.70 -9.72
N ARG A 3 -30.71 13.65 -10.52
CA ARG A 3 -29.64 12.75 -10.98
C ARG A 3 -28.51 13.49 -11.71
N TRP A 4 -28.86 14.46 -12.57
CA TRP A 4 -27.89 15.24 -13.34
C TRP A 4 -27.05 16.19 -12.50
N VAL A 5 -27.66 16.85 -11.50
CA VAL A 5 -26.94 17.70 -10.54
C VAL A 5 -25.97 16.87 -9.71
N PHE A 6 -26.42 15.70 -9.23
CA PHE A 6 -25.57 14.80 -8.45
C PHE A 6 -24.41 14.25 -9.29
N GLU A 7 -24.69 13.84 -10.52
CA GLU A 7 -23.66 13.36 -11.45
C GLU A 7 -22.64 14.46 -11.80
N SER A 8 -23.10 15.72 -11.93
CA SER A 8 -22.22 16.85 -12.23
C SER A 8 -21.32 17.22 -11.04
N LEU A 9 -21.85 17.17 -9.81
CA LEU A 9 -21.07 17.38 -8.58
C LEU A 9 -20.01 16.28 -8.36
N MET A 10 -20.32 15.05 -8.77
CA MET A 10 -19.43 13.90 -8.54
C MET A 10 -18.39 13.66 -9.64
N ARG A 11 -18.40 14.38 -10.77
CA ARG A 11 -17.41 14.16 -11.85
C ARG A 11 -16.05 14.83 -11.60
N GLY A 12 -16.02 16.00 -10.98
CA GLY A 12 -14.81 16.83 -10.87
C GLY A 12 -13.68 16.19 -10.03
N PRO A 13 -13.81 16.16 -8.70
CA PRO A 13 -12.73 15.70 -7.83
C PRO A 13 -12.47 14.19 -7.91
N PHE A 14 -13.51 13.39 -8.17
CA PHE A 14 -13.41 11.92 -8.13
C PHE A 14 -12.73 11.30 -9.33
N ILE A 15 -12.83 11.94 -10.50
CA ILE A 15 -12.13 11.46 -11.69
C ILE A 15 -10.72 12.05 -11.72
N VAL A 16 -10.59 13.34 -11.41
CA VAL A 16 -9.34 14.06 -11.62
C VAL A 16 -8.29 13.72 -10.55
N ALA A 17 -8.66 13.64 -9.26
CA ALA A 17 -7.67 13.43 -8.20
C ALA A 17 -6.95 12.07 -8.27
N PRO A 18 -7.63 10.93 -8.48
CA PRO A 18 -6.95 9.65 -8.67
C PRO A 18 -6.09 9.66 -9.93
N PHE A 19 -6.56 10.27 -11.03
CA PHE A 19 -5.78 10.36 -12.26
C PHE A 19 -4.50 11.17 -12.09
N ILE A 20 -4.56 12.34 -11.45
CA ILE A 20 -3.37 13.13 -11.15
C ILE A 20 -2.41 12.32 -10.27
N ASN A 21 -2.94 11.63 -9.24
CA ASN A 21 -2.12 10.78 -8.37
C ASN A 21 -1.43 9.66 -9.16
N ILE A 22 -2.12 8.97 -10.08
CA ILE A 22 -1.53 7.94 -10.96
C ILE A 22 -0.49 8.54 -11.88
N VAL A 23 -0.78 9.67 -12.51
CA VAL A 23 0.15 10.33 -13.43
C VAL A 23 1.43 10.60 -12.66
N VAL A 24 1.33 11.26 -11.51
CA VAL A 24 2.46 11.63 -10.68
C VAL A 24 3.20 10.42 -10.10
N LYS A 25 2.50 9.46 -9.50
CA LYS A 25 3.12 8.30 -8.84
C LYS A 25 3.60 7.20 -9.80
N ALA A 26 2.92 6.98 -10.93
CA ALA A 26 3.18 5.81 -11.79
C ALA A 26 3.70 6.14 -13.19
N ILE A 27 3.07 7.10 -13.88
CA ILE A 27 3.45 7.44 -15.26
C ILE A 27 4.79 8.17 -15.25
N ILE A 28 4.94 9.19 -14.40
CA ILE A 28 6.16 10.00 -14.42
C ILE A 28 7.40 9.15 -14.06
N PRO A 29 7.41 8.30 -13.01
CA PRO A 29 8.52 7.39 -12.74
C PRO A 29 8.87 6.43 -13.88
N LYS A 30 7.86 5.81 -14.51
CA LYS A 30 8.10 4.89 -15.65
C LYS A 30 8.62 5.62 -16.87
N ALA A 31 8.04 6.78 -17.19
CA ALA A 31 8.51 7.62 -18.27
C ALA A 31 9.95 8.02 -18.03
N ALA A 32 10.26 8.53 -16.83
CA ALA A 32 11.60 8.92 -16.43
C ALA A 32 12.60 7.76 -16.49
N GLY A 33 12.25 6.57 -15.99
CA GLY A 33 13.10 5.38 -16.07
C GLY A 33 13.26 4.80 -17.49
N CYS A 34 12.26 4.92 -18.35
CA CYS A 34 12.38 4.55 -19.77
C CYS A 34 13.34 5.49 -20.50
N LEU A 35 13.27 6.77 -20.13
CA LEU A 35 14.10 7.82 -20.69
C LEU A 35 15.56 7.72 -20.20
N ASP A 36 15.79 7.42 -18.92
CA ASP A 36 17.14 7.15 -18.41
C ASP A 36 17.75 5.88 -19.03
N ARG A 37 16.96 4.79 -19.22
CA ARG A 37 17.42 3.59 -19.95
C ARG A 37 17.76 3.86 -21.41
N SER A 38 17.00 4.72 -22.06
CA SER A 38 17.27 5.16 -23.44
C SER A 38 18.56 5.98 -23.52
N CYS A 39 18.86 6.78 -22.49
CA CYS A 39 20.12 7.52 -22.35
C CYS A 39 21.31 6.67 -21.87
N GLY A 40 21.04 5.57 -21.16
CA GLY A 40 22.04 4.68 -20.55
C GLY A 40 22.68 3.69 -21.52
N ARG A 41 22.04 3.41 -22.67
CA ARG A 41 22.70 2.66 -23.75
C ARG A 41 23.95 3.45 -24.16
N PRO A 42 25.14 2.83 -24.16
CA PRO A 42 26.37 3.53 -24.45
C PRO A 42 26.27 4.11 -25.85
N LEU A 43 26.05 5.42 -25.92
CA LEU A 43 26.16 6.27 -27.10
C LEU A 43 27.65 6.35 -27.52
N ARG A 44 28.37 5.23 -27.49
CA ARG A 44 29.79 5.12 -27.82
C ARG A 44 30.07 5.39 -29.30
N ARG A 45 29.03 5.68 -30.10
CA ARG A 45 29.12 5.94 -31.55
C ARG A 45 28.23 7.08 -32.08
N SER A 46 27.40 7.72 -31.26
CA SER A 46 26.58 8.83 -31.75
C SER A 46 27.39 10.13 -31.69
N ARG A 47 27.52 10.79 -32.85
CA ARG A 47 28.27 12.05 -33.03
C ARG A 47 27.60 13.27 -32.37
N PHE A 48 26.44 13.11 -31.75
CA PHE A 48 25.71 14.23 -31.14
C PHE A 48 26.13 14.46 -29.69
N ALA A 49 27.29 15.11 -29.51
CA ALA A 49 27.77 15.58 -28.20
C ALA A 49 26.79 16.57 -27.52
N TRP A 50 25.86 17.16 -28.28
CA TRP A 50 24.95 18.22 -27.82
C TRP A 50 23.77 17.68 -27.01
N LEU A 51 23.58 16.35 -26.97
CA LEU A 51 22.59 15.68 -26.11
C LEU A 51 23.04 15.55 -24.64
N GLY A 52 24.28 15.94 -24.32
CA GLY A 52 24.81 15.97 -22.95
C GLY A 52 23.92 16.71 -21.95
N PRO A 53 23.53 17.98 -22.18
CA PRO A 53 22.63 18.71 -21.28
C PRO A 53 21.23 18.11 -21.18
N ALA A 54 20.69 17.57 -22.29
CA ALA A 54 19.39 16.88 -22.26
C ALA A 54 19.41 15.67 -21.30
N ARG A 55 20.52 14.90 -21.29
CA ARG A 55 20.72 13.78 -20.36
C ARG A 55 20.75 14.23 -18.90
N GLY A 56 21.38 15.37 -18.60
CA GLY A 56 21.39 15.95 -17.26
C GLY A 56 20.00 16.38 -16.79
N ILE A 57 19.27 17.11 -17.64
CA ILE A 57 17.88 17.56 -17.37
C ILE A 57 16.96 16.37 -17.12
N LEU A 58 17.13 15.30 -17.90
CA LEU A 58 16.33 14.09 -17.78
C LEU A 58 16.55 13.33 -16.49
N ARG A 59 17.80 13.18 -16.07
CA ARG A 59 18.12 12.60 -14.77
C ARG A 59 17.64 13.50 -13.62
N PHE A 60 17.70 14.82 -13.79
CA PHE A 60 17.15 15.77 -12.81
C PHE A 60 15.62 15.69 -12.71
N MET A 61 14.91 15.57 -13.84
CA MET A 61 13.46 15.33 -13.86
C MET A 61 13.11 13.97 -13.23
N THR A 62 13.88 12.93 -13.54
CA THR A 62 13.76 11.62 -12.88
C THR A 62 13.93 11.76 -11.38
N LEU A 63 14.89 12.57 -10.94
CA LEU A 63 15.07 12.84 -9.53
C LEU A 63 13.84 13.51 -8.93
N ILE A 64 13.40 14.65 -9.46
CA ILE A 64 12.25 15.41 -8.93
C ILE A 64 10.98 14.56 -8.83
N PHE A 65 10.69 13.78 -9.86
CA PHE A 65 9.40 13.07 -9.94
C PHE A 65 9.42 11.64 -9.41
N THR A 66 10.58 10.99 -9.36
CA THR A 66 10.68 9.57 -8.94
C THR A 66 11.21 9.44 -7.53
N TYR A 67 11.99 10.42 -7.08
CA TYR A 67 12.70 10.36 -5.83
C TYR A 67 12.53 11.67 -5.10
N ASP A 68 11.65 11.70 -4.10
CA ASP A 68 11.53 12.81 -3.17
C ASP A 68 12.95 13.26 -2.75
N GLY A 69 13.38 14.43 -3.27
CA GLY A 69 14.79 14.75 -3.53
C GLY A 69 15.68 14.80 -2.29
N LYS A 70 15.07 14.69 -1.12
CA LYS A 70 15.73 14.60 0.18
C LYS A 70 16.31 13.21 0.49
N ARG A 71 15.89 12.12 -0.18
CA ARG A 71 16.21 10.74 0.29
C ARG A 71 17.29 9.95 -0.46
N VAL A 72 17.71 10.32 -1.67
CA VAL A 72 18.69 9.53 -2.48
C VAL A 72 20.01 10.22 -2.80
N GLY A 73 20.41 11.21 -2.00
CA GLY A 73 21.67 11.92 -2.26
C GLY A 73 21.63 12.77 -3.54
N CYS A 74 20.44 13.05 -4.07
CA CYS A 74 20.16 14.05 -5.10
C CYS A 74 21.10 13.94 -6.32
N LEU A 75 22.13 14.78 -6.40
CA LEU A 75 23.14 14.76 -7.45
C LEU A 75 23.90 13.42 -7.58
N ALA A 76 24.06 12.66 -6.50
CA ALA A 76 24.77 11.38 -6.55
C ALA A 76 24.06 10.35 -7.44
N PHE A 77 22.73 10.27 -7.39
CA PHE A 77 21.94 9.40 -8.26
C PHE A 77 22.04 9.83 -9.73
N VAL A 78 21.96 11.14 -9.99
CA VAL A 78 22.13 11.73 -11.33
C VAL A 78 23.51 11.42 -11.92
N CYS A 79 24.55 11.38 -11.09
CA CYS A 79 25.92 11.15 -11.55
C CYS A 79 26.28 9.66 -11.65
N ARG A 80 25.92 8.82 -10.66
CA ARG A 80 26.42 7.44 -10.51
C ARG A 80 25.44 6.34 -10.96
N GLY A 81 24.16 6.65 -11.17
CA GLY A 81 23.15 5.63 -11.46
C GLY A 81 22.63 4.91 -10.20
N GLY A 82 21.85 3.85 -10.39
CA GLY A 82 21.13 3.16 -9.31
C GLY A 82 22.07 2.47 -8.31
N PRO A 83 22.00 2.79 -7.00
CA PRO A 83 22.92 2.29 -5.98
C PRO A 83 22.71 0.82 -5.56
N PHE A 84 21.92 0.06 -6.32
CA PHE A 84 21.44 -1.28 -5.93
C PHE A 84 22.00 -2.40 -6.82
N ALA A 85 23.17 -2.20 -7.41
CA ALA A 85 23.88 -3.36 -7.95
C ALA A 85 24.15 -4.32 -6.79
N PRO A 86 23.89 -5.64 -6.94
CA PRO A 86 24.28 -6.62 -5.93
C PRO A 86 25.76 -6.40 -5.62
N LEU A 87 26.06 -6.19 -4.34
CA LEU A 87 27.43 -6.06 -3.85
C LEU A 87 28.18 -7.32 -4.31
N ALA A 88 29.29 -7.15 -5.00
CA ALA A 88 30.11 -8.29 -5.37
C ALA A 88 30.60 -8.98 -4.08
N PRO A 89 30.64 -10.32 -4.05
CA PRO A 89 30.94 -11.08 -2.83
C PRO A 89 32.36 -10.83 -2.29
N ASP A 90 33.23 -10.24 -3.10
CA ASP A 90 34.62 -9.89 -2.85
C ASP A 90 34.83 -8.41 -2.52
N LEU A 91 33.76 -7.63 -2.28
CA LEU A 91 33.91 -6.23 -1.86
C LEU A 91 34.67 -6.14 -0.52
N PRO A 92 35.60 -5.19 -0.37
CA PRO A 92 36.30 -4.97 0.89
C PRO A 92 35.30 -4.60 2.00
N GLU A 93 35.53 -5.10 3.22
CA GLU A 93 34.63 -4.95 4.38
C GLU A 93 34.21 -3.48 4.63
N ARG A 94 35.11 -2.54 4.35
CA ARG A 94 34.85 -1.10 4.49
C ARG A 94 33.72 -0.62 3.58
N GLU A 95 33.68 -1.06 2.33
CA GLU A 95 32.63 -0.65 1.39
C GLU A 95 31.28 -1.29 1.75
N VAL A 96 31.31 -2.52 2.27
CA VAL A 96 30.11 -3.18 2.81
C VAL A 96 29.57 -2.42 4.03
N ALA A 97 30.45 -2.00 4.93
CA ALA A 97 30.09 -1.20 6.11
C ALA A 97 29.53 0.17 5.70
N GLU A 98 30.13 0.84 4.71
CA GLU A 98 29.64 2.12 4.19
C GLU A 98 28.25 1.95 3.53
N ALA A 99 28.04 0.91 2.72
CA ALA A 99 26.74 0.60 2.12
C ALA A 99 25.65 0.28 3.17
N ALA A 100 26.01 -0.46 4.22
CA ALA A 100 25.11 -0.71 5.35
C ALA A 100 24.76 0.60 6.08
N LEU A 101 25.73 1.49 6.28
CA LEU A 101 25.53 2.77 6.93
C LEU A 101 24.68 3.73 6.07
N GLU A 102 24.79 3.66 4.75
CA GLU A 102 23.90 4.35 3.82
C GLU A 102 22.45 3.84 3.92
N GLN A 103 22.24 2.52 4.04
CA GLN A 103 20.90 1.95 4.31
C GLN A 103 20.31 2.46 5.63
N PHE A 104 21.13 2.66 6.66
CA PHE A 104 20.67 3.24 7.93
C PHE A 104 20.23 4.71 7.83
N LYS A 105 20.75 5.46 6.87
CA LYS A 105 20.35 6.86 6.62
C LYS A 105 18.99 6.97 5.92
N MET A 106 18.50 5.91 5.29
CA MET A 106 17.19 5.91 4.62
C MET A 106 16.07 5.97 5.66
N LYS A 107 15.01 6.74 5.36
CA LYS A 107 13.84 6.84 6.25
C LYS A 107 13.14 5.47 6.34
N PRO A 108 12.72 5.06 7.55
CA PRO A 108 11.90 3.85 7.71
C PRO A 108 10.61 3.95 6.90
N PHE A 109 10.14 2.79 6.45
CA PHE A 109 8.82 2.66 5.85
C PHE A 109 7.76 2.79 6.95
N GLU A 110 6.86 3.76 6.79
CA GLU A 110 5.73 4.00 7.69
C GLU A 110 4.52 3.23 7.13
N VAL A 111 4.31 2.03 7.69
CA VAL A 111 3.29 1.08 7.23
C VAL A 111 1.89 1.66 7.42
N GLU A 112 1.71 2.46 8.47
CA GLU A 112 0.44 3.05 8.88
C GLU A 112 -0.11 4.03 7.85
N GLU A 113 0.76 4.83 7.23
CA GLU A 113 0.34 5.81 6.20
C GLU A 113 -0.17 5.09 4.94
N GLU A 114 0.56 4.07 4.50
CA GLU A 114 0.24 3.27 3.31
C GLU A 114 -1.03 2.44 3.55
N LEU A 115 -1.18 1.89 4.76
CA LEU A 115 -2.38 1.19 5.18
C LEU A 115 -3.61 2.11 5.16
N MET A 116 -3.49 3.32 5.73
CA MET A 116 -4.57 4.30 5.73
C MET A 116 -4.97 4.72 4.30
N GLU A 117 -4.02 4.84 3.36
CA GLU A 117 -4.31 5.13 1.95
C GLU A 117 -5.12 4.01 1.28
N ILE A 118 -4.81 2.74 1.58
CA ILE A 118 -5.55 1.57 1.11
C ILE A 118 -6.96 1.53 1.71
N GLU A 119 -7.06 1.72 3.03
CA GLU A 119 -8.33 1.74 3.76
C GLU A 119 -9.28 2.79 3.20
N MET A 120 -8.81 4.04 3.09
CA MET A 120 -9.59 5.12 2.49
C MET A 120 -10.05 4.77 1.08
N THR A 121 -9.19 4.18 0.26
CA THR A 121 -9.59 3.81 -1.11
C THR A 121 -10.64 2.71 -1.13
N LEU A 122 -10.52 1.70 -0.28
CA LEU A 122 -11.53 0.65 -0.16
C LEU A 122 -12.89 1.23 0.25
N LEU A 123 -12.89 2.17 1.20
CA LEU A 123 -14.10 2.89 1.61
C LEU A 123 -14.73 3.62 0.41
N TRP A 124 -13.93 4.41 -0.32
CA TRP A 124 -14.40 5.13 -1.50
C TRP A 124 -14.96 4.18 -2.56
N LEU A 125 -14.29 3.06 -2.83
CA LEU A 125 -14.77 2.08 -3.80
C LEU A 125 -16.15 1.53 -3.40
N VAL A 126 -16.32 1.11 -2.14
CA VAL A 126 -17.56 0.48 -1.67
C VAL A 126 -18.73 1.47 -1.63
N PHE A 127 -18.51 2.71 -1.21
CA PHE A 127 -19.58 3.72 -1.13
C PHE A 127 -20.00 4.29 -2.50
N PHE A 128 -19.06 4.39 -3.44
CA PHE A 128 -19.33 5.04 -4.73
C PHE A 128 -19.58 4.05 -5.86
N MET A 129 -19.36 2.75 -5.66
CA MET A 129 -19.68 1.71 -6.66
C MET A 129 -21.12 1.78 -7.18
N PRO A 130 -22.16 1.96 -6.33
CA PRO A 130 -23.54 2.04 -6.84
C PRO A 130 -23.83 3.29 -7.67
N LEU A 131 -23.05 4.37 -7.45
CA LEU A 131 -23.27 5.68 -8.07
C LEU A 131 -22.46 5.86 -9.36
N LEU A 132 -21.21 5.39 -9.37
CA LEU A 132 -20.24 5.58 -10.45
C LEU A 132 -19.42 4.31 -10.72
N PRO A 133 -20.02 3.26 -11.30
CA PRO A 133 -19.32 1.99 -11.54
C PRO A 133 -18.13 2.14 -12.51
N GLY A 134 -18.19 3.08 -13.46
CA GLY A 134 -17.06 3.38 -14.34
C GLY A 134 -15.85 3.95 -13.59
N GLY A 135 -16.09 4.75 -12.55
CA GLY A 135 -15.03 5.30 -11.70
C GLY A 135 -14.29 4.22 -10.91
N VAL A 136 -15.00 3.17 -10.48
CA VAL A 136 -14.42 2.02 -9.76
C VAL A 136 -13.35 1.32 -10.59
N ILE A 137 -13.60 1.10 -11.89
CA ILE A 137 -12.63 0.44 -12.78
C ILE A 137 -11.35 1.27 -12.88
N VAL A 138 -11.49 2.58 -13.07
CA VAL A 138 -10.36 3.51 -13.14
C VAL A 138 -9.57 3.48 -11.83
N THR A 139 -10.25 3.57 -10.69
CA THR A 139 -9.60 3.53 -9.36
C THR A 139 -8.94 2.17 -9.08
N MET A 140 -9.49 1.07 -9.59
CA MET A 140 -8.82 -0.24 -9.50
C MET A 140 -7.53 -0.28 -10.32
N VAL A 141 -7.55 0.21 -11.57
CA VAL A 141 -6.33 0.32 -12.39
C VAL A 141 -5.31 1.24 -11.73
N ALA A 142 -5.79 2.34 -11.13
CA ALA A 142 -4.95 3.25 -10.34
C ALA A 142 -4.22 2.52 -9.23
N LYS A 143 -4.94 1.73 -8.44
CA LYS A 143 -4.38 0.97 -7.32
C LYS A 143 -3.45 -0.15 -7.76
N LEU A 144 -3.72 -0.82 -8.88
CA LEU A 144 -2.75 -1.78 -9.45
C LEU A 144 -1.43 -1.09 -9.82
N ALA A 145 -1.50 0.11 -10.39
CA ALA A 145 -0.31 0.90 -10.69
C ALA A 145 0.41 1.33 -9.41
N GLU A 146 -0.33 1.81 -8.41
CA GLU A 146 0.18 2.24 -7.11
C GLU A 146 0.92 1.12 -6.36
N VAL A 147 0.34 -0.09 -6.30
CA VAL A 147 0.97 -1.26 -5.67
C VAL A 147 2.33 -1.58 -6.32
N SER A 148 2.43 -1.45 -7.64
CA SER A 148 3.71 -1.67 -8.34
C SER A 148 4.75 -0.59 -8.01
N THR A 149 4.30 0.66 -7.79
CA THR A 149 5.17 1.77 -7.41
C THR A 149 5.59 1.69 -5.94
N ASP A 150 4.73 1.23 -5.05
CA ASP A 150 5.06 1.08 -3.63
C ASP A 150 6.05 -0.06 -3.40
N LEU A 151 5.95 -1.13 -4.17
CA LEU A 151 6.96 -2.19 -4.16
C LEU A 151 8.33 -1.66 -4.62
N THR A 152 8.33 -0.78 -5.62
CA THR A 152 9.55 -0.08 -6.08
C THR A 152 10.09 0.85 -4.98
N LYS A 153 9.20 1.59 -4.30
CA LYS A 153 9.53 2.48 -3.17
C LYS A 153 10.12 1.69 -1.99
N LEU A 154 9.56 0.53 -1.68
CA LEU A 154 10.05 -0.37 -0.64
C LEU A 154 11.43 -0.96 -0.96
N LEU A 155 11.70 -1.27 -2.24
CA LEU A 155 12.99 -1.85 -2.64
C LEU A 155 14.11 -0.80 -2.77
N PHE A 156 13.78 0.42 -3.19
CA PHE A 156 14.80 1.38 -3.64
C PHE A 156 14.80 2.73 -2.92
N VAL A 157 13.77 3.06 -2.15
CA VAL A 157 13.65 4.40 -1.52
C VAL A 157 13.74 4.30 0.00
N ASN A 158 13.11 3.28 0.58
CA ASN A 158 13.02 3.14 2.01
C ASN A 158 14.00 2.11 2.54
N ARG A 159 14.38 2.29 3.81
CA ARG A 159 15.15 1.29 4.54
C ARG A 159 14.36 -0.02 4.58
N ARG A 160 15.02 -1.15 4.32
CA ARG A 160 14.42 -2.48 4.42
C ARG A 160 13.78 -2.64 5.82
N PRO A 161 12.46 -2.95 5.91
CA PRO A 161 11.84 -3.15 7.21
C PRO A 161 12.40 -4.40 7.88
N VAL A 162 12.67 -4.32 9.17
CA VAL A 162 12.94 -5.49 10.00
C VAL A 162 11.63 -6.27 10.08
N PRO A 163 11.64 -7.61 9.96
CA PRO A 163 10.42 -8.39 10.12
C PRO A 163 9.84 -8.15 11.51
N VAL A 164 8.70 -7.46 11.57
CA VAL A 164 7.87 -7.30 12.77
C VAL A 164 6.70 -8.28 12.64
N ASP A 165 6.20 -8.77 13.77
CA ASP A 165 5.04 -9.67 13.81
C ASP A 165 3.83 -9.02 13.10
N ASP A 166 3.37 -9.65 12.01
CA ASP A 166 2.34 -9.11 11.10
C ASP A 166 0.91 -9.41 11.59
N VAL A 167 0.78 -10.15 12.69
CA VAL A 167 -0.50 -10.62 13.23
C VAL A 167 -1.42 -9.47 13.62
N ALA A 168 -0.87 -8.40 14.19
CA ALA A 168 -1.66 -7.21 14.56
C ALA A 168 -2.21 -6.51 13.31
N MET A 169 -1.36 -6.26 12.32
CA MET A 169 -1.72 -5.57 11.09
C MET A 169 -2.75 -6.34 10.26
N ARG A 170 -2.56 -7.66 10.08
CA ARG A 170 -3.55 -8.49 9.36
C ARG A 170 -4.92 -8.48 10.03
N ARG A 171 -4.94 -8.44 11.36
CA ARG A 171 -6.18 -8.38 12.14
C ARG A 171 -6.89 -7.05 11.94
N GLU A 172 -6.15 -5.95 11.93
CA GLU A 172 -6.69 -4.61 11.67
C GLU A 172 -7.32 -4.54 10.28
N ILE A 173 -6.57 -4.88 9.23
CA ILE A 173 -7.05 -4.93 7.83
C ILE A 173 -8.30 -5.81 7.70
N SER A 174 -8.29 -7.01 8.29
CA SER A 174 -9.44 -7.91 8.21
C SER A 174 -10.67 -7.33 8.91
N THR A 175 -10.49 -6.72 10.09
CA THR A 175 -11.59 -6.08 10.82
C THR A 175 -12.15 -4.91 10.04
N TYR A 176 -11.26 -4.07 9.50
CA TYR A 176 -11.63 -2.93 8.66
C TYR A 176 -12.42 -3.36 7.43
N ALA A 177 -11.92 -4.33 6.67
CA ALA A 177 -12.58 -4.85 5.47
C ALA A 177 -14.00 -5.35 5.78
N TRP A 178 -14.17 -6.10 6.87
CA TRP A 178 -15.49 -6.57 7.29
C TRP A 178 -16.44 -5.42 7.68
N CYS A 179 -15.95 -4.42 8.41
CA CYS A 179 -16.73 -3.23 8.75
C CYS A 179 -17.18 -2.48 7.48
N VAL A 180 -16.28 -2.28 6.52
CA VAL A 180 -16.60 -1.64 5.24
C VAL A 180 -17.61 -2.44 4.44
N VAL A 181 -17.51 -3.77 4.39
CA VAL A 181 -18.49 -4.62 3.69
C VAL A 181 -19.89 -4.49 4.32
N VAL A 182 -20.01 -4.61 5.65
CA VAL A 182 -21.31 -4.50 6.34
C VAL A 182 -21.91 -3.11 6.14
N THR A 183 -21.08 -2.09 6.27
CA THR A 183 -21.46 -0.68 6.07
C THR A 183 -21.87 -0.42 4.62
N GLY A 184 -21.15 -0.98 3.65
CA GLY A 184 -21.44 -0.90 2.23
C GLY A 184 -22.74 -1.57 1.83
N LEU A 185 -23.08 -2.71 2.44
CA LEU A 185 -24.38 -3.37 2.22
C LEU A 185 -25.53 -2.48 2.69
N ALA A 186 -25.44 -1.93 3.90
CA ALA A 186 -26.43 -1.02 4.44
C ALA A 186 -26.59 0.23 3.55
N TRP A 187 -25.47 0.80 3.13
CA TRP A 187 -25.43 1.94 2.22
C TRP A 187 -26.09 1.64 0.86
N THR A 188 -25.79 0.48 0.27
CA THR A 188 -26.36 0.07 -1.01
C THR A 188 -27.88 -0.14 -0.92
N LEU A 189 -28.35 -0.76 0.17
CA LEU A 189 -29.78 -0.90 0.45
C LEU A 189 -30.45 0.45 0.64
N GLY A 190 -29.80 1.36 1.36
CA GLY A 190 -30.25 2.74 1.56
C GLY A 190 -30.40 3.51 0.25
N LEU A 191 -29.36 3.49 -0.58
CA LEU A 191 -29.39 4.11 -1.90
C LEU A 191 -30.47 3.49 -2.78
N SER A 192 -30.63 2.17 -2.75
CA SER A 192 -31.68 1.48 -3.51
C SER A 192 -33.07 1.93 -3.05
N LEU A 193 -33.29 2.02 -1.74
CA LEU A 193 -34.55 2.50 -1.18
C LEU A 193 -34.83 3.95 -1.59
N VAL A 194 -33.83 4.83 -1.53
CA VAL A 194 -33.99 6.24 -1.92
C VAL A 194 -34.20 6.38 -3.43
N THR A 195 -33.55 5.54 -4.24
CA THR A 195 -33.56 5.66 -5.71
C THR A 195 -34.82 5.09 -6.34
N TYR A 196 -35.35 3.98 -5.81
CA TYR A 196 -36.49 3.27 -6.39
C TYR A 196 -37.83 3.58 -5.70
N ASN A 197 -37.85 4.41 -4.65
CA ASN A 197 -39.07 4.81 -3.96
C ASN A 197 -39.47 6.24 -4.32
N ASP A 198 -40.33 6.39 -5.32
CA ASP A 198 -40.83 7.70 -5.76
C ASP A 198 -41.72 8.39 -4.69
N ASP A 199 -42.30 7.61 -3.78
CA ASP A 199 -43.18 8.09 -2.71
C ASP A 199 -42.43 8.51 -1.43
N LEU A 200 -41.09 8.55 -1.47
CA LEU A 200 -40.27 8.91 -0.30
C LEU A 200 -40.66 10.27 0.31
N TYR A 201 -41.11 11.22 -0.51
CA TYR A 201 -41.55 12.55 -0.04
C TYR A 201 -42.86 12.49 0.76
N LYS A 202 -43.68 11.44 0.59
CA LYS A 202 -44.93 11.24 1.33
C LYS A 202 -44.73 10.62 2.70
N TRP A 203 -43.55 10.06 2.96
CA TRP A 203 -43.30 9.29 4.18
C TRP A 203 -43.26 10.12 5.46
N GLY A 204 -43.13 11.45 5.39
CA GLY A 204 -43.10 12.32 6.56
C GLY A 204 -42.10 11.81 7.62
N TYR A 205 -42.58 11.58 8.84
CA TYR A 205 -41.76 11.01 9.93
C TYR A 205 -41.29 9.57 9.69
N GLY A 206 -41.99 8.79 8.85
CA GLY A 206 -41.58 7.43 8.48
C GLY A 206 -40.28 7.39 7.69
N GLY A 207 -39.97 8.43 6.91
CA GLY A 207 -38.67 8.53 6.21
C GLY A 207 -37.51 8.70 7.19
N VAL A 208 -37.73 9.51 8.23
CA VAL A 208 -36.74 9.75 9.28
C VAL A 208 -36.47 8.46 10.08
N SER A 209 -37.52 7.70 10.42
CA SER A 209 -37.34 6.44 11.17
C SER A 209 -36.57 5.40 10.38
N VAL A 210 -36.81 5.27 9.07
CA VAL A 210 -36.06 4.34 8.21
C VAL A 210 -34.61 4.78 8.04
N PHE A 211 -34.35 6.08 7.89
CA PHE A 211 -32.98 6.60 7.86
C PHE A 211 -32.24 6.31 9.18
N LEU A 212 -32.87 6.58 10.32
CA LEU A 212 -32.30 6.27 11.64
C LEU A 212 -32.06 4.77 11.82
N ALA A 213 -32.97 3.92 11.35
CA ALA A 213 -32.79 2.47 11.39
C ALA A 213 -31.59 2.01 10.55
N MET A 214 -31.38 2.62 9.38
CA MET A 214 -30.22 2.33 8.53
C MET A 214 -28.91 2.74 9.20
N VAL A 215 -28.85 3.95 9.78
CA VAL A 215 -27.67 4.43 10.53
C VAL A 215 -27.40 3.54 11.75
N ALA A 216 -28.46 3.17 12.48
CA ALA A 216 -28.36 2.27 13.62
C ALA A 216 -27.85 0.88 13.18
N PHE A 217 -28.30 0.36 12.04
CA PHE A 217 -27.81 -0.90 11.48
C PHE A 217 -26.33 -0.82 11.09
N MET A 218 -25.88 0.28 10.46
CA MET A 218 -24.46 0.49 10.14
C MET A 218 -23.59 0.48 11.40
N PHE A 219 -24.03 1.17 12.45
CA PHE A 219 -23.31 1.25 13.73
C PHE A 219 -23.31 -0.10 14.47
N ALA A 220 -24.49 -0.71 14.63
CA ALA A 220 -24.65 -1.99 15.32
C ALA A 220 -23.91 -3.12 14.59
N GLY A 221 -23.97 -3.15 13.25
CA GLY A 221 -23.23 -4.10 12.42
C GLY A 221 -21.72 -3.97 12.61
N SER A 222 -21.20 -2.74 12.58
CA SER A 222 -19.77 -2.47 12.81
C SER A 222 -19.32 -2.89 14.22
N VAL A 223 -20.11 -2.59 15.25
CA VAL A 223 -19.81 -2.99 16.64
C VAL A 223 -19.89 -4.51 16.82
N ALA A 224 -20.90 -5.17 16.26
CA ALA A 224 -21.03 -6.62 16.32
C ALA A 224 -19.83 -7.30 15.65
N MET A 225 -19.40 -6.78 14.50
CA MET A 225 -18.32 -7.38 13.72
C MET A 225 -16.95 -7.18 14.36
N THR A 226 -16.67 -6.00 14.93
CA THR A 226 -15.45 -5.79 15.72
C THR A 226 -15.39 -6.74 16.92
N ARG A 227 -16.54 -7.03 17.56
CA ARG A 227 -16.62 -8.01 18.66
C ARG A 227 -16.41 -9.45 18.20
N THR A 228 -16.98 -9.88 17.07
CA THR A 228 -16.79 -11.25 16.56
C THR A 228 -15.34 -11.49 16.14
N VAL A 229 -14.70 -10.52 15.47
CA VAL A 229 -13.27 -10.62 15.11
C VAL A 229 -12.40 -10.66 16.37
N LYS A 230 -12.71 -9.84 17.38
CA LYS A 230 -12.03 -9.90 18.68
C LYS A 230 -12.15 -11.28 19.35
N ARG A 231 -13.33 -11.92 19.30
CA ARG A 231 -13.53 -13.27 19.85
C ARG A 231 -12.76 -14.35 19.07
N CYS A 232 -12.79 -14.31 17.74
CA CYS A 232 -12.11 -15.28 16.90
C CYS A 232 -10.59 -15.25 17.11
N THR A 233 -10.03 -14.04 17.26
CA THR A 233 -8.59 -13.83 17.45
C THR A 233 -8.08 -14.29 18.81
N VAL A 234 -8.85 -14.06 19.88
CA VAL A 234 -8.53 -14.64 21.20
C VAL A 234 -8.54 -16.16 21.13
N ARG A 235 -9.54 -16.76 20.46
CA ARG A 235 -9.64 -18.21 20.30
C ARG A 235 -8.47 -18.79 19.47
N SER A 236 -7.98 -18.05 18.47
CA SER A 236 -6.83 -18.50 17.67
C SER A 236 -5.50 -18.43 18.43
N ARG A 237 -5.31 -17.47 19.35
CA ARG A 237 -4.11 -17.41 20.19
C ARG A 237 -4.02 -18.65 21.09
N VAL A 238 -5.10 -18.96 21.79
CA VAL A 238 -5.19 -20.15 22.65
C VAL A 238 -4.86 -21.44 21.88
N ARG A 239 -5.29 -21.55 20.61
CA ARG A 239 -4.96 -22.71 19.75
C ARG A 239 -3.51 -22.77 19.27
N ARG A 240 -2.78 -21.64 19.19
CA ARG A 240 -1.36 -21.64 18.83
C ARG A 240 -0.50 -22.01 20.02
N ASP A 241 -0.80 -21.47 21.20
CA ASP A 241 -0.03 -21.77 22.42
C ASP A 241 -0.10 -23.27 22.76
N VAL A 242 -1.26 -23.90 22.55
CA VAL A 242 -1.43 -25.36 22.69
C VAL A 242 -0.62 -26.16 21.64
N ARG A 243 -0.31 -25.58 20.48
CA ARG A 243 0.40 -26.26 19.38
C ARG A 243 1.91 -26.02 19.35
N VAL A 244 2.44 -25.09 20.14
CA VAL A 244 3.89 -24.88 20.29
C VAL A 244 4.46 -25.76 21.42
N CYS A 245 3.61 -26.46 22.18
CA CYS A 245 4.00 -27.45 23.18
C CYS A 245 3.85 -28.94 22.76
N PRO A 246 4.25 -29.41 21.57
CA PRO A 246 4.48 -30.83 21.35
C PRO A 246 5.96 -31.06 21.05
N GLU A 247 6.79 -31.10 22.09
CA GLU A 247 7.81 -32.14 22.24
C GLU A 247 8.47 -31.95 23.60
N ASN A 248 8.06 -32.83 24.50
CA ASN A 248 8.83 -33.17 25.68
C ASN A 248 10.11 -33.86 25.16
N PRO A 249 11.33 -33.34 25.38
CA PRO A 249 12.56 -34.10 25.18
C PRO A 249 12.72 -35.15 26.30
N ALA A 250 11.68 -35.94 26.53
CA ALA A 250 11.70 -37.09 27.42
C ALA A 250 12.17 -38.30 26.59
N GLY A 251 13.44 -38.28 26.15
CA GLY A 251 13.92 -39.36 25.29
C GLY A 251 15.32 -39.23 24.70
N SER A 252 16.33 -38.82 25.48
CA SER A 252 17.71 -39.36 25.30
C SER A 252 18.57 -39.01 26.52
N ALA A 253 18.28 -39.68 27.63
CA ALA A 253 19.33 -40.08 28.54
C ALA A 253 20.24 -41.10 27.83
N THR A 254 21.49 -41.20 28.28
CA THR A 254 22.52 -42.23 28.01
C THR A 254 23.39 -42.09 26.75
N SER A 255 24.55 -41.45 26.92
CA SER A 255 25.90 -42.05 26.83
C SER A 255 26.93 -40.91 27.03
N ALA A 256 27.57 -40.76 28.19
CA ALA A 256 28.66 -41.57 28.75
C ALA A 256 29.94 -41.55 27.90
N GLU A 257 31.02 -41.03 28.50
CA GLU A 257 32.46 -41.16 28.18
C GLU A 257 32.94 -40.48 26.86
N ASP A 258 34.02 -39.71 26.81
CA ASP A 258 35.37 -40.02 27.31
C ASP A 258 36.28 -38.75 27.32
N PRO A 259 37.07 -38.42 28.37
CA PRO A 259 38.06 -37.36 28.34
C PRO A 259 39.41 -37.86 27.78
N GLY A 260 39.55 -37.80 26.45
CA GLY A 260 40.77 -38.14 25.73
C GLY A 260 41.77 -36.99 25.65
N THR A 261 42.75 -37.03 26.55
CA THR A 261 44.04 -36.31 26.57
C THR A 261 44.83 -36.47 25.26
N CYS A 262 45.31 -35.36 24.69
CA CYS A 262 46.52 -35.24 23.83
C CYS A 262 46.99 -33.79 24.03
N GLY A 263 48.22 -33.49 24.46
CA GLY A 263 49.48 -34.02 23.95
C GLY A 263 50.13 -32.88 23.18
#